data_AF-F0XFT9-F1
#
_entry.id   AF-F0XFT9-F1
#
_cell.length_a   1.000
_cell.length_b   1.000
_cell.length_c   1.000
_cell.angle_alpha   90.00
_cell.angle_beta   90.00
_cell.angle_gamma   90.00
#
_symmetry.space_group_name_H-M   'P 1'
#
loop_
_entity.id
_entity.type
_entity.pdbx_description
1 polymer ?
#
loop_
_entity_poly.entity_id
_entity_poly.type
_entity_poly.pdbx_seq_one_letter_code
_entity_poly.pdbx_strand_id
1 'polypeptide(L)'
;MMLQRRIRPVAALAMSLAMAASAATVSYCPSGADNICFAVGVPQSTASSGSGNIYFSITAPTSYQWVALGTGTQMSGSNIFLIYQDGSGNLTLSPRLGTNHVMPTLDTQSNAAQLSLLAGSGVSDSTMTANIMCANCESWGTSSSMSVTSTSSPWIAAWKSGKSLATTNQNAAISQHDNTAQYKLDLTQAVISTDSNPFVSAASSGSSGSSSGSGSGSGSDSGSGSGSGSSSGSSSGSSSTGNTGGSSTGGVTATSSGSSTPSILIAHATIMSLVMVLLYPLGAALMPLLGNWLAHGVWQGVSYLLMWAGFAVGVVVARQRNLLFVGPARNHTVIGTVVVAAMGIQPLLGFLHHRHFVRNQSRGLVSYVHIWWGRLLIILGIVNGGLGLKLADAPRSAKIGYSVAAAVLFLAYVGAKVVGTCCLAGRREKKRDLGPQFRGNGGQRRSHSISGPADGIETANTFQGHGQNQYRKQRQQPSRGNSRRSSHTQSGSNYSSSPMRETPMPPSSREERHYD
;
A
#
# COMPACT_ATOMS: atom_id res chain seq x y z
N MET A 1 26.69 29.33 -81.85
CA MET A 1 25.34 28.73 -82.00
C MET A 1 25.20 27.59 -81.00
N MET A 2 24.25 27.74 -80.09
CA MET A 2 23.96 26.84 -78.98
C MET A 2 23.27 25.56 -79.48
N LEU A 3 23.70 24.37 -79.03
CA LEU A 3 22.93 23.14 -79.21
C LEU A 3 22.44 22.65 -77.85
N GLN A 4 21.14 22.82 -77.61
CA GLN A 4 20.43 22.45 -76.40
C GLN A 4 20.45 20.93 -76.18
N ARG A 5 20.92 20.47 -75.01
CA ARG A 5 20.70 19.10 -74.51
C ARG A 5 19.25 18.95 -74.07
N ARG A 6 18.48 18.14 -74.80
CA ARG A 6 17.13 17.70 -74.41
C ARG A 6 17.22 16.71 -73.25
N ILE A 7 16.69 17.09 -72.09
CA ILE A 7 16.45 16.19 -70.96
C ILE A 7 15.11 15.50 -71.20
N ARG A 8 15.09 14.16 -71.26
CA ARG A 8 13.87 13.36 -71.28
C ARG A 8 13.40 13.13 -69.83
N PRO A 9 12.13 13.37 -69.47
CA PRO A 9 11.63 13.00 -68.15
C PRO A 9 11.39 11.48 -68.12
N VAL A 10 12.01 10.80 -67.16
CA VAL A 10 11.69 9.42 -66.81
C VAL A 10 10.41 9.44 -65.99
N ALA A 11 9.33 8.88 -66.55
CA ALA A 11 8.08 8.69 -65.83
C ALA A 11 8.31 7.66 -64.71
N ALA A 12 8.30 8.12 -63.46
CA ALA A 12 8.30 7.25 -62.30
C ALA A 12 6.91 6.64 -62.14
N LEU A 13 6.79 5.35 -62.46
CA LEU A 13 5.61 4.55 -62.18
C LEU A 13 5.54 4.35 -60.65
N ALA A 14 4.69 5.12 -59.97
CA ALA A 14 4.43 4.94 -58.55
C ALA A 14 3.64 3.63 -58.35
N MET A 15 4.35 2.57 -57.98
CA MET A 15 3.72 1.31 -57.57
C MET A 15 3.13 1.52 -56.18
N SER A 16 1.83 1.77 -56.12
CA SER A 16 1.05 1.81 -54.88
C SER A 16 1.04 0.42 -54.27
N LEU A 17 1.99 0.16 -53.37
CA LEU A 17 1.95 -0.98 -52.47
C LEU A 17 0.83 -0.71 -51.47
N ALA A 18 -0.40 -1.13 -51.81
CA ALA A 18 -1.48 -1.22 -50.86
C ALA A 18 -1.04 -2.22 -49.79
N MET A 19 -0.58 -1.71 -48.65
CA MET A 19 -0.43 -2.49 -47.44
C MET A 19 -1.82 -3.02 -47.12
N ALA A 20 -2.06 -4.30 -47.39
CA ALA A 20 -3.19 -5.00 -46.82
C ALA A 20 -2.99 -4.97 -45.30
N ALA A 21 -3.61 -3.99 -44.64
CA ALA A 21 -3.74 -4.01 -43.20
C ALA A 21 -4.49 -5.31 -42.87
N SER A 22 -3.79 -6.30 -42.33
CA SER A 22 -4.42 -7.47 -41.75
C SER A 22 -5.42 -6.96 -40.73
N ALA A 23 -6.70 -7.27 -40.90
CA ALA A 23 -7.71 -6.99 -39.90
C ALA A 23 -7.28 -7.69 -38.60
N ALA A 24 -6.81 -6.90 -37.63
CA ALA A 24 -6.24 -7.43 -36.41
C ALA A 24 -6.94 -6.76 -35.24
N THR A 25 -7.69 -7.54 -34.47
CA THR A 25 -8.10 -7.13 -33.13
C THR A 25 -6.87 -7.19 -32.22
N VAL A 26 -6.70 -6.20 -31.34
CA VAL A 26 -5.68 -6.26 -30.30
C VAL A 26 -6.25 -6.98 -29.09
N SER A 27 -5.57 -8.01 -28.61
CA SER A 27 -6.00 -8.85 -27.50
C SER A 27 -5.03 -8.79 -26.31
N TYR A 28 -5.60 -8.83 -25.11
CA TYR A 28 -4.88 -8.83 -23.84
C TYR A 28 -5.51 -9.85 -22.87
N CYS A 29 -4.70 -10.82 -22.43
CA CYS A 29 -5.04 -11.75 -21.36
C CYS A 29 -4.14 -11.49 -20.14
N PRO A 30 -4.66 -10.94 -19.02
CA PRO A 30 -3.87 -10.67 -17.83
C PRO A 30 -3.24 -11.94 -17.23
N SER A 31 -1.94 -11.91 -16.94
CA SER A 31 -1.20 -13.05 -16.35
C SER A 31 -1.63 -13.45 -14.93
N GLY A 32 -2.46 -12.64 -14.25
CA GLY A 32 -3.02 -12.91 -12.92
C GLY A 32 -4.51 -13.26 -12.92
N ALA A 33 -5.07 -13.57 -14.09
CA ALA A 33 -6.45 -13.99 -14.27
C ALA A 33 -6.49 -15.39 -14.90
N ASP A 34 -7.31 -16.28 -14.37
CA ASP A 34 -7.45 -17.64 -14.91
C ASP A 34 -8.29 -17.57 -16.19
N ASN A 35 -7.63 -17.55 -17.36
CA ASN A 35 -8.27 -17.58 -18.68
C ASN A 35 -9.25 -16.42 -18.98
N ILE A 36 -9.02 -15.23 -18.41
CA ILE A 36 -9.73 -14.01 -18.83
C ILE A 36 -8.97 -13.36 -19.99
N CYS A 37 -9.67 -13.04 -21.07
CA CYS A 37 -9.10 -12.36 -22.23
C CYS A 37 -10.04 -11.26 -22.73
N PHE A 38 -9.43 -10.16 -23.17
CA PHE A 38 -10.09 -9.02 -23.77
C PHE A 38 -9.57 -8.84 -25.20
N ALA A 39 -10.43 -8.49 -26.14
CA ALA A 39 -10.02 -8.12 -27.50
C ALA A 39 -10.72 -6.83 -27.92
N VAL A 40 -10.07 -5.99 -28.72
CA VAL A 40 -10.61 -4.71 -29.21
C VAL A 40 -10.37 -4.60 -30.71
N GLY A 41 -11.37 -4.10 -31.44
CA GLY A 41 -11.32 -3.78 -32.86
C GLY A 41 -11.95 -2.41 -33.14
N VAL A 42 -11.31 -1.63 -34.00
CA VAL A 42 -11.74 -0.30 -34.42
C VAL A 42 -11.93 -0.31 -35.94
N PRO A 43 -13.14 -0.12 -36.47
CA PRO A 43 -13.37 -0.05 -37.91
C PRO A 43 -12.49 1.00 -38.58
N GLN A 44 -12.03 0.72 -39.80
CA GLN A 44 -11.28 1.68 -40.61
C GLN A 44 -12.02 3.02 -40.76
N SER A 45 -13.36 2.99 -40.86
CA SER A 45 -14.20 4.19 -40.88
C SER A 45 -14.02 5.01 -39.61
N THR A 46 -14.18 4.40 -38.43
CA THR A 46 -14.00 5.01 -37.10
C THR A 46 -12.56 5.52 -36.90
N ALA A 47 -11.56 4.74 -37.31
CA ALA A 47 -10.14 5.14 -37.21
C ALA A 47 -9.82 6.36 -38.09
N SER A 48 -10.51 6.51 -39.23
CA SER A 48 -10.31 7.62 -40.16
C SER A 48 -11.09 8.88 -39.77
N SER A 49 -12.30 8.74 -39.24
CA SER A 49 -13.15 9.86 -38.79
C SER A 49 -12.83 10.35 -37.37
N GLY A 50 -12.24 9.50 -36.54
CA GLY A 50 -12.02 9.75 -35.11
C GLY A 50 -13.25 9.50 -34.23
N SER A 51 -14.37 9.03 -34.81
CA SER A 51 -15.58 8.68 -34.08
C SER A 51 -16.45 7.69 -34.86
N GLY A 52 -17.10 6.77 -34.15
CA GLY A 52 -17.93 5.70 -34.69
C GLY A 52 -17.92 4.47 -33.80
N ASN A 53 -18.44 3.37 -34.32
CA ASN A 53 -18.51 2.11 -33.60
C ASN A 53 -17.13 1.62 -33.21
N ILE A 54 -17.02 1.03 -32.02
CA ILE A 54 -15.90 0.17 -31.62
C ILE A 54 -16.42 -1.19 -31.21
N TYR A 55 -15.58 -2.20 -31.35
CA TYR A 55 -15.90 -3.59 -31.03
C TYR A 55 -14.96 -4.09 -29.95
N PHE A 56 -15.49 -4.80 -28.96
CA PHE A 56 -14.67 -5.49 -27.98
C PHE A 56 -15.28 -6.82 -27.57
N SER A 57 -14.41 -7.77 -27.21
CA SER A 57 -14.79 -9.08 -26.71
C SER A 57 -14.27 -9.26 -25.29
N ILE A 58 -15.11 -9.85 -24.43
CA ILE A 58 -14.74 -10.28 -23.09
C ILE A 58 -14.96 -11.79 -23.02
N THR A 59 -13.91 -12.56 -22.77
CA THR A 59 -13.96 -14.02 -22.60
C THR A 59 -13.48 -14.39 -21.21
N ALA A 60 -14.23 -15.23 -20.50
CA ALA A 60 -13.86 -15.70 -19.16
C ALA A 60 -14.52 -17.03 -18.81
N PRO A 61 -13.92 -17.86 -17.94
CA PRO A 61 -14.58 -19.03 -17.36
C PRO A 61 -15.86 -18.67 -16.58
N THR A 62 -16.80 -19.60 -16.59
CA THR A 62 -18.07 -19.52 -15.84
C THR A 62 -17.91 -19.64 -14.32
N SER A 63 -16.68 -19.90 -13.84
CA SER A 63 -16.30 -19.81 -12.42
C SER A 63 -16.21 -18.37 -11.91
N TYR A 64 -16.23 -17.38 -12.82
CA TYR A 64 -16.34 -15.97 -12.46
C TYR A 64 -17.80 -15.56 -12.32
N GLN A 65 -18.13 -14.97 -11.16
CA GLN A 65 -19.45 -14.40 -10.89
C GLN A 65 -19.75 -13.22 -11.83
N TRP A 66 -18.74 -12.40 -12.10
CA TRP A 66 -18.81 -11.28 -13.05
C TRP A 66 -17.40 -10.89 -13.53
N VAL A 67 -17.32 -10.33 -14.74
CA VAL A 67 -16.10 -9.77 -15.34
C VAL A 67 -16.41 -8.42 -15.95
N ALA A 68 -15.51 -7.45 -15.80
CA ALA A 68 -15.65 -6.11 -16.30
C ALA A 68 -14.44 -5.67 -17.11
N LEU A 69 -14.71 -4.99 -18.21
CA LEU A 69 -13.76 -4.19 -18.97
C LEU A 69 -14.13 -2.71 -18.79
N GLY A 70 -13.19 -1.78 -18.90
CA GLY A 70 -13.52 -0.37 -18.91
C GLY A 70 -12.45 0.50 -19.53
N THR A 71 -12.86 1.67 -20.02
CA THR A 71 -11.97 2.70 -20.56
C THR A 71 -11.65 3.74 -19.48
N GLY A 72 -10.40 4.17 -19.43
CA GLY A 72 -9.88 5.08 -18.42
C GLY A 72 -8.69 4.50 -17.66
N THR A 73 -8.12 5.29 -16.76
CA THR A 73 -6.91 4.92 -15.99
C THR A 73 -7.22 4.26 -14.65
N GLN A 74 -8.45 4.36 -14.17
CA GLN A 74 -8.89 3.91 -12.85
C GLN A 74 -10.42 3.80 -12.80
N MET A 75 -10.95 3.15 -11.77
CA MET A 75 -12.39 2.96 -11.57
C MET A 75 -13.18 4.29 -11.46
N SER A 76 -12.61 5.33 -10.85
CA SER A 76 -13.28 6.63 -10.77
C SER A 76 -13.09 7.39 -12.08
N GLY A 77 -14.19 7.72 -12.74
CA GLY A 77 -14.26 8.40 -14.03
C GLY A 77 -14.25 7.47 -15.24
N SER A 78 -14.22 6.14 -15.06
CA SER A 78 -14.19 5.17 -16.16
C SER A 78 -15.57 4.82 -16.70
N ASN A 79 -15.62 4.47 -17.98
CA ASN A 79 -16.76 3.78 -18.61
C ASN A 79 -16.59 2.28 -18.38
N ILE A 80 -17.51 1.62 -17.70
CA ILE A 80 -17.38 0.21 -17.29
C ILE A 80 -18.40 -0.64 -18.03
N PHE A 81 -17.93 -1.70 -18.67
CA PHE A 81 -18.69 -2.71 -19.40
C PHE A 81 -18.66 -4.00 -18.60
N LEU A 82 -19.70 -4.22 -17.80
CA LEU A 82 -19.80 -5.35 -16.90
C LEU A 82 -20.63 -6.47 -17.53
N ILE A 83 -20.13 -7.70 -17.47
CA ILE A 83 -20.84 -8.90 -17.90
C ILE A 83 -20.98 -9.90 -16.75
N TYR A 84 -22.12 -10.60 -16.74
CA TYR A 84 -22.38 -11.78 -15.91
C TYR A 84 -23.44 -12.64 -16.58
N GLN A 85 -23.55 -13.89 -16.18
CA GLN A 85 -24.52 -14.82 -16.75
C GLN A 85 -25.95 -14.45 -16.34
N ASP A 86 -26.89 -14.62 -17.27
CA ASP A 86 -28.31 -14.33 -17.07
C ASP A 86 -29.09 -15.46 -16.37
N GLY A 87 -28.48 -16.65 -16.27
CA GLY A 87 -29.08 -17.86 -15.69
C GLY A 87 -29.74 -18.80 -16.70
N SER A 88 -29.84 -18.39 -17.97
CA SER A 88 -30.49 -19.11 -19.06
C SER A 88 -29.53 -19.51 -20.19
N GLY A 89 -28.22 -19.45 -19.94
CA GLY A 89 -27.17 -19.76 -20.92
C GLY A 89 -26.73 -18.56 -21.76
N ASN A 90 -27.18 -17.35 -21.43
CA ASN A 90 -26.77 -16.10 -22.08
C ASN A 90 -26.14 -15.15 -21.04
N LEU A 91 -25.87 -13.91 -21.44
CA LEU A 91 -25.19 -12.90 -20.65
C LEU A 91 -26.04 -11.65 -20.48
N THR A 92 -25.90 -11.04 -19.32
CA THR A 92 -26.36 -9.69 -19.02
C THR A 92 -25.21 -8.72 -19.19
N LEU A 93 -25.36 -7.78 -20.11
CA LEU A 93 -24.42 -6.67 -20.33
C LEU A 93 -24.93 -5.42 -19.60
N SER A 94 -24.07 -4.82 -18.78
CA SER A 94 -24.40 -3.69 -17.90
C SER A 94 -23.40 -2.54 -18.11
N PRO A 95 -23.79 -1.46 -18.82
CA PRO A 95 -22.98 -0.24 -18.86
C PRO A 95 -23.05 0.46 -17.50
N ARG A 96 -21.90 0.79 -16.91
CA ARG A 96 -21.83 1.44 -15.61
C ARG A 96 -20.86 2.60 -15.64
N LEU A 97 -21.21 3.65 -14.90
CA LEU A 97 -20.32 4.78 -14.69
C LEU A 97 -19.56 4.61 -13.38
N GLY A 98 -18.24 4.57 -13.47
CA GLY A 98 -17.40 4.60 -12.30
C GLY A 98 -17.32 6.00 -11.71
N THR A 99 -17.90 6.24 -10.54
CA THR A 99 -17.90 7.58 -9.92
C THR A 99 -16.82 7.73 -8.84
N ASN A 100 -16.43 6.62 -8.20
CA ASN A 100 -15.47 6.53 -7.10
C ASN A 100 -15.08 5.04 -6.91
N HIS A 101 -14.37 4.72 -5.83
CA HIS A 101 -14.11 3.34 -5.39
C HIS A 101 -15.29 2.75 -4.62
N VAL A 102 -16.49 2.87 -5.19
CA VAL A 102 -17.76 2.33 -4.68
C VAL A 102 -18.41 1.49 -5.77
N MET A 103 -19.37 0.63 -5.43
CA MET A 103 -20.07 -0.19 -6.42
C MET A 103 -20.62 0.71 -7.55
N PRO A 104 -20.16 0.55 -8.81
CA PRO A 104 -20.73 1.27 -9.93
C PRO A 104 -22.18 0.83 -10.13
N THR A 105 -23.04 1.76 -10.50
CA THR A 105 -24.44 1.49 -10.83
C THR A 105 -24.64 1.57 -12.34
N LEU A 106 -25.75 1.02 -12.84
CA LEU A 106 -26.17 1.18 -14.23
C LEU A 106 -26.16 2.67 -14.60
N ASP A 107 -25.51 3.00 -15.71
CA ASP A 107 -25.53 4.37 -16.24
C ASP A 107 -26.85 4.59 -16.99
N THR A 108 -27.63 5.56 -16.50
CA THR A 108 -28.94 5.93 -17.07
C THR A 108 -28.92 7.35 -17.67
N GLN A 109 -27.74 7.96 -17.81
CA GLN A 109 -27.62 9.26 -18.45
C GLN A 109 -27.91 9.15 -19.96
N SER A 110 -28.34 10.24 -20.60
CA SER A 110 -28.63 10.27 -22.04
C SER A 110 -27.41 9.98 -22.92
N ASN A 111 -26.21 10.16 -22.36
CA ASN A 111 -24.93 9.85 -22.99
C ASN A 111 -24.26 8.59 -22.42
N ALA A 112 -25.02 7.72 -21.75
CA ALA A 112 -24.53 6.41 -21.35
C ALA A 112 -24.04 5.61 -22.58
N ALA A 113 -23.14 4.65 -22.34
CA ALA A 113 -22.62 3.80 -23.41
C ALA A 113 -23.75 2.99 -24.07
N GLN A 114 -23.91 3.17 -25.38
CA GLN A 114 -24.85 2.47 -26.23
C GLN A 114 -24.23 1.14 -26.66
N LEU A 115 -24.50 0.11 -25.87
CA LEU A 115 -23.93 -1.21 -26.06
C LEU A 115 -24.92 -2.17 -26.68
N SER A 116 -24.41 -3.07 -27.53
CA SER A 116 -25.19 -4.19 -28.07
C SER A 116 -24.37 -5.48 -27.99
N LEU A 117 -24.98 -6.54 -27.45
CA LEU A 117 -24.42 -7.89 -27.54
C LEU A 117 -24.59 -8.41 -28.97
N LEU A 118 -23.51 -8.94 -29.51
CA LEU A 118 -23.42 -9.40 -30.89
C LEU A 118 -23.45 -10.93 -30.96
N ALA A 119 -23.60 -11.44 -32.18
CA ALA A 119 -23.49 -12.87 -32.46
C ALA A 119 -22.19 -13.48 -31.90
N GLY A 120 -22.27 -14.74 -31.48
CA GLY A 120 -21.19 -15.44 -30.77
C GLY A 120 -21.10 -15.11 -29.28
N SER A 121 -21.98 -14.24 -28.74
CA SER A 121 -22.10 -14.04 -27.30
C SER A 121 -22.94 -15.13 -26.64
N GLY A 122 -22.60 -15.50 -25.41
CA GLY A 122 -23.35 -16.49 -24.61
C GLY A 122 -22.44 -17.29 -23.70
N VAL A 123 -22.99 -18.39 -23.18
CA VAL A 123 -22.26 -19.36 -22.36
C VAL A 123 -22.13 -20.69 -23.11
N SER A 124 -20.89 -21.14 -23.36
CA SER A 124 -20.58 -22.41 -24.03
C SER A 124 -19.30 -23.02 -23.44
N ASP A 125 -19.25 -24.35 -23.28
CA ASP A 125 -18.06 -25.08 -22.82
C ASP A 125 -17.40 -24.48 -21.55
N SER A 126 -18.23 -24.19 -20.54
CA SER A 126 -17.80 -23.55 -19.27
C SER A 126 -17.11 -22.20 -19.44
N THR A 127 -17.29 -21.54 -20.58
CA THR A 127 -16.78 -20.21 -20.90
C THR A 127 -17.95 -19.28 -21.22
N MET A 128 -17.88 -18.05 -20.72
CA MET A 128 -18.76 -16.96 -21.15
C MET A 128 -17.99 -16.02 -22.09
N THR A 129 -18.61 -15.71 -23.22
CA THR A 129 -18.07 -14.82 -24.24
C THR A 129 -19.06 -13.71 -24.51
N ALA A 130 -18.65 -12.46 -24.41
CA ALA A 130 -19.45 -11.30 -24.78
C ALA A 130 -18.76 -10.55 -25.91
N ASN A 131 -19.33 -10.62 -27.11
CA ASN A 131 -18.93 -9.80 -28.24
C ASN A 131 -19.81 -8.56 -28.25
N ILE A 132 -19.20 -7.38 -28.16
CA ILE A 132 -19.92 -6.14 -27.86
C ILE A 132 -19.57 -5.10 -28.92
N MET A 133 -20.60 -4.44 -29.47
CA MET A 133 -20.47 -3.19 -30.22
C MET A 133 -20.82 -2.04 -29.28
N CYS A 134 -20.03 -0.96 -29.34
CA CYS A 134 -20.37 0.30 -28.71
C CYS A 134 -20.41 1.43 -29.73
N ALA A 135 -21.54 2.14 -29.79
CA ALA A 135 -21.77 3.19 -30.79
C ALA A 135 -21.28 4.59 -30.39
N ASN A 136 -21.01 4.83 -29.10
CA ASN A 136 -20.65 6.16 -28.57
C ASN A 136 -19.62 6.10 -27.42
N CYS A 137 -18.70 5.13 -27.43
CA CYS A 137 -17.76 4.91 -26.32
C CYS A 137 -16.58 5.90 -26.27
N GLU A 138 -16.50 6.87 -27.18
CA GLU A 138 -15.43 7.88 -27.21
C GLU A 138 -15.63 8.94 -26.13
N SER A 139 -16.85 9.09 -25.60
CA SER A 139 -17.18 10.03 -24.53
C SER A 139 -18.22 9.47 -23.58
N TRP A 140 -18.13 9.81 -22.29
CA TRP A 140 -19.07 9.37 -21.27
C TRP A 140 -19.04 10.30 -20.05
N GLY A 141 -20.07 10.22 -19.22
CA GLY A 141 -20.22 11.09 -18.05
C GLY A 141 -20.21 12.57 -18.44
N THR A 142 -19.69 13.45 -17.59
CA THR A 142 -19.72 14.91 -17.84
C THR A 142 -18.53 15.42 -18.66
N SER A 143 -17.40 14.73 -18.61
CA SER A 143 -16.13 15.24 -19.15
C SER A 143 -15.10 14.17 -19.48
N SER A 144 -15.46 12.89 -19.45
CA SER A 144 -14.53 11.81 -19.73
C SER A 144 -14.59 11.40 -21.20
N SER A 145 -13.43 11.09 -21.77
CA SER A 145 -13.33 10.69 -23.17
C SER A 145 -12.14 9.77 -23.43
N MET A 146 -12.17 9.13 -24.58
CA MET A 146 -11.11 8.29 -25.12
C MET A 146 -10.98 8.59 -26.62
N SER A 147 -9.75 8.82 -27.08
CA SER A 147 -9.48 8.88 -28.52
C SER A 147 -9.34 7.47 -29.09
N VAL A 148 -10.14 7.16 -30.12
CA VAL A 148 -10.09 5.89 -30.86
C VAL A 148 -8.85 5.72 -31.74
N THR A 149 -8.06 6.79 -31.90
CA THR A 149 -6.80 6.80 -32.67
C THR A 149 -5.56 6.88 -31.77
N SER A 150 -5.72 6.71 -30.46
CA SER A 150 -4.61 6.77 -29.52
C SER A 150 -3.70 5.54 -29.61
N THR A 151 -2.39 5.78 -29.62
CA THR A 151 -1.36 4.74 -29.49
C THR A 151 -1.13 4.29 -28.04
N SER A 152 -1.83 4.91 -27.08
CA SER A 152 -1.63 4.67 -25.65
C SER A 152 -2.95 4.85 -24.87
N SER A 153 -4.04 4.30 -25.41
CA SER A 153 -5.37 4.40 -24.82
C SER A 153 -5.41 3.62 -23.49
N PRO A 154 -5.83 4.22 -22.36
CA PRO A 154 -5.84 3.54 -21.06
C PRO A 154 -7.10 2.69 -20.88
N TRP A 155 -6.91 1.46 -20.41
CA TRP A 155 -7.95 0.48 -20.12
C TRP A 155 -7.76 -0.15 -18.75
N ILE A 156 -8.87 -0.51 -18.13
CA ILE A 156 -8.94 -1.24 -16.88
C ILE A 156 -9.79 -2.49 -17.04
N ALA A 157 -9.48 -3.51 -16.25
CA ALA A 157 -10.29 -4.71 -16.14
C ALA A 157 -10.40 -5.13 -14.66
N ALA A 158 -11.50 -5.80 -14.33
CA ALA A 158 -11.74 -6.31 -12.99
C ALA A 158 -12.61 -7.57 -13.04
N TRP A 159 -12.44 -8.48 -12.09
CA TRP A 159 -13.20 -9.71 -12.06
C TRP A 159 -13.42 -10.22 -10.65
N LYS A 160 -14.50 -11.00 -10.48
CA LYS A 160 -14.84 -11.66 -9.23
C LYS A 160 -15.13 -13.13 -9.44
N SER A 161 -14.45 -13.97 -8.69
CA SER A 161 -14.69 -15.41 -8.66
C SER A 161 -15.91 -15.71 -7.80
N GLY A 162 -16.68 -16.73 -8.17
CA GLY A 162 -17.81 -17.18 -7.36
C GLY A 162 -18.97 -17.69 -8.17
N LYS A 163 -20.08 -17.96 -7.47
CA LYS A 163 -21.32 -18.42 -8.10
C LYS A 163 -21.88 -17.34 -9.01
N SER A 164 -22.42 -17.79 -10.14
CA SER A 164 -23.20 -16.99 -11.08
C SER A 164 -24.23 -16.11 -10.38
N LEU A 165 -24.40 -14.87 -10.88
CA LEU A 165 -25.52 -14.02 -10.46
C LEU A 165 -26.85 -14.51 -11.03
N ALA A 166 -26.84 -15.23 -12.15
CA ALA A 166 -28.00 -15.79 -12.83
C ALA A 166 -29.18 -14.80 -12.91
N THR A 167 -28.93 -13.61 -13.47
CA THR A 167 -29.94 -12.54 -13.53
C THR A 167 -29.80 -11.67 -14.77
N THR A 168 -30.94 -11.26 -15.34
CA THR A 168 -31.06 -10.29 -16.45
C THR A 168 -31.04 -8.83 -15.99
N ASN A 169 -31.07 -8.58 -14.66
CA ASN A 169 -31.11 -7.23 -14.13
C ASN A 169 -29.78 -6.52 -14.31
N GLN A 170 -29.68 -5.63 -15.31
CA GLN A 170 -28.46 -4.85 -15.59
C GLN A 170 -27.95 -4.05 -14.38
N ASN A 171 -28.81 -3.67 -13.43
CA ASN A 171 -28.42 -2.95 -12.22
C ASN A 171 -28.25 -3.87 -10.99
N ALA A 172 -27.98 -5.16 -11.19
CA ALA A 172 -27.73 -6.11 -10.10
C ALA A 172 -26.59 -5.63 -9.18
N ALA A 173 -26.76 -5.81 -7.87
CA ALA A 173 -25.73 -5.51 -6.90
C ALA A 173 -24.55 -6.48 -7.06
N ILE A 174 -23.33 -5.94 -7.06
CA ILE A 174 -22.10 -6.73 -7.17
C ILE A 174 -21.18 -6.44 -5.98
N SER A 175 -20.49 -7.48 -5.52
CA SER A 175 -19.41 -7.33 -4.54
C SER A 175 -18.13 -6.84 -5.21
N GLN A 176 -17.19 -6.31 -4.42
CA GLN A 176 -15.88 -5.89 -4.92
C GLN A 176 -15.14 -7.04 -5.64
N HIS A 177 -14.46 -6.68 -6.73
CA HIS A 177 -13.60 -7.59 -7.49
C HIS A 177 -12.51 -8.19 -6.61
N ASP A 178 -12.12 -9.42 -6.91
CA ASP A 178 -11.01 -10.08 -6.23
C ASP A 178 -9.67 -9.59 -6.79
N ASN A 179 -9.63 -9.23 -8.09
CA ASN A 179 -8.44 -8.76 -8.75
C ASN A 179 -8.75 -7.83 -9.95
N THR A 180 -7.72 -7.15 -10.44
CA THR A 180 -7.84 -6.11 -11.50
C THR A 180 -6.64 -6.11 -12.44
N ALA A 181 -6.78 -5.51 -13.60
CA ALA A 181 -5.67 -5.14 -14.46
C ALA A 181 -5.80 -3.69 -14.95
N GLN A 182 -4.67 -3.02 -15.18
CA GLN A 182 -4.59 -1.77 -15.92
C GLN A 182 -3.54 -1.92 -17.02
N TYR A 183 -3.90 -1.49 -18.21
CA TYR A 183 -3.06 -1.63 -19.39
C TYR A 183 -3.38 -0.52 -20.38
N LYS A 184 -2.52 -0.37 -21.37
CA LYS A 184 -2.74 0.55 -22.47
C LYS A 184 -2.81 -0.23 -23.77
N LEU A 185 -3.69 0.22 -24.65
CA LEU A 185 -3.84 -0.30 -26.01
C LEU A 185 -3.39 0.76 -27.01
N ASP A 186 -2.59 0.32 -27.97
CA ASP A 186 -2.38 1.02 -29.23
C ASP A 186 -3.55 0.70 -30.15
N LEU A 187 -4.55 1.58 -30.16
CA LEU A 187 -5.76 1.40 -30.96
C LEU A 187 -5.48 1.54 -32.47
N THR A 188 -4.35 2.12 -32.85
CA THR A 188 -3.94 2.17 -34.26
C THR A 188 -3.53 0.80 -34.80
N GLN A 189 -3.21 -0.15 -33.91
CA GLN A 189 -2.96 -1.55 -34.24
C GLN A 189 -4.22 -2.43 -34.14
N ALA A 190 -5.35 -1.87 -33.70
CA ALA A 190 -6.62 -2.57 -33.55
C ALA A 190 -7.56 -2.37 -34.75
N VAL A 191 -7.06 -1.90 -35.89
CA VAL A 191 -7.90 -1.50 -37.01
C VAL A 191 -8.43 -2.72 -37.78
N ILE A 192 -9.76 -2.80 -37.89
CA ILE A 192 -10.46 -3.83 -38.66
C ILE A 192 -11.01 -3.24 -39.96
N SER A 193 -11.10 -4.06 -41.00
CA SER A 193 -11.41 -3.60 -42.37
C SER A 193 -12.83 -3.10 -42.55
N THR A 194 -13.79 -3.63 -41.78
CA THR A 194 -15.21 -3.29 -41.89
C THR A 194 -15.81 -2.90 -40.55
N ASP A 195 -16.87 -2.09 -40.60
CA ASP A 195 -17.71 -1.81 -39.43
C ASP A 195 -18.68 -2.99 -39.20
N SER A 196 -18.15 -4.09 -38.68
CA SER A 196 -18.89 -5.33 -38.44
C SER A 196 -18.22 -6.15 -37.34
N ASN A 197 -18.97 -7.07 -36.72
CA ASN A 197 -18.49 -7.94 -35.65
C ASN A 197 -17.23 -8.73 -36.08
N PRO A 198 -16.04 -8.44 -35.52
CA PRO A 198 -14.80 -9.10 -35.91
C PRO A 198 -14.56 -10.43 -35.19
N PHE A 199 -15.40 -10.78 -34.20
CA PHE A 199 -15.17 -11.90 -33.27
C PHE A 199 -15.85 -13.20 -33.71
N VAL A 200 -16.67 -13.15 -34.75
CA VAL A 200 -17.21 -14.33 -35.42
C VAL A 200 -16.55 -14.41 -36.78
N SER A 201 -16.02 -15.57 -37.15
CA SER A 201 -15.48 -15.76 -38.49
C SER A 201 -16.57 -15.41 -39.50
N ALA A 202 -16.24 -14.64 -40.54
CA ALA A 202 -17.03 -14.63 -41.76
C ALA A 202 -17.02 -16.07 -42.30
N ALA A 203 -18.05 -16.84 -41.98
CA ALA A 203 -18.21 -18.20 -42.44
C ALA A 203 -18.56 -18.19 -43.94
N SER A 204 -17.60 -17.84 -44.80
CA SER A 204 -17.52 -18.19 -46.24
C SER A 204 -16.52 -17.29 -46.98
N SER A 205 -15.28 -17.75 -47.10
CA SER A 205 -14.50 -17.59 -48.33
C SER A 205 -13.51 -18.74 -48.39
N GLY A 206 -14.00 -19.87 -48.92
CA GLY A 206 -13.15 -20.97 -49.32
C GLY A 206 -12.19 -20.50 -50.40
N SER A 207 -10.90 -20.73 -50.16
CA SER A 207 -9.88 -20.78 -51.20
C SER A 207 -9.28 -22.18 -51.19
N SER A 208 -9.93 -23.06 -51.95
CA SER A 208 -9.28 -24.21 -52.58
C SER A 208 -8.28 -23.70 -53.62
N GLY A 209 -7.01 -24.11 -53.54
CA GLY A 209 -6.05 -23.86 -54.62
C GLY A 209 -4.56 -23.95 -54.27
N SER A 210 -4.11 -25.15 -53.88
CA SER A 210 -2.85 -25.80 -54.31
C SER A 210 -1.50 -25.06 -54.22
N SER A 211 -0.61 -25.57 -53.37
CA SER A 211 0.72 -26.02 -53.84
C SER A 211 1.32 -27.10 -52.92
N SER A 212 1.76 -28.15 -53.62
CA SER A 212 2.42 -29.40 -53.24
C SER A 212 3.59 -29.32 -52.25
N GLY A 213 3.63 -30.28 -51.33
CA GLY A 213 4.82 -30.65 -50.56
C GLY A 213 4.75 -32.10 -50.11
N SER A 214 5.26 -33.01 -50.95
CA SER A 214 5.32 -34.46 -50.75
C SER A 214 6.22 -34.84 -49.56
N GLY A 215 5.77 -35.81 -48.75
CA GLY A 215 6.57 -36.41 -47.68
C GLY A 215 5.94 -37.71 -47.19
N SER A 216 6.26 -38.81 -47.90
CA SER A 216 5.83 -40.18 -47.61
C SER A 216 6.43 -40.72 -46.32
N GLY A 217 5.66 -41.51 -45.57
CA GLY A 217 6.16 -42.23 -44.39
C GLY A 217 5.09 -43.10 -43.74
N SER A 218 4.75 -44.21 -44.39
CA SER A 218 3.90 -45.26 -43.85
C SER A 218 4.65 -46.08 -42.79
N GLY A 219 3.97 -46.46 -41.72
CA GLY A 219 4.49 -47.38 -40.71
C GLY A 219 3.47 -47.64 -39.61
N SER A 220 2.57 -48.58 -39.87
CA SER A 220 1.75 -49.24 -38.84
C SER A 220 2.64 -50.11 -37.99
N ASP A 221 2.44 -50.16 -36.66
CA ASP A 221 2.56 -51.40 -35.89
C ASP A 221 1.92 -51.27 -34.51
N SER A 222 1.05 -52.24 -34.25
CA SER A 222 0.36 -52.57 -33.01
C SER A 222 1.25 -53.43 -32.11
N GLY A 223 1.23 -53.19 -30.80
CA GLY A 223 1.94 -54.02 -29.83
C GLY A 223 1.49 -53.80 -28.39
N SER A 224 0.53 -54.63 -27.95
CA SER A 224 0.13 -54.80 -26.56
C SER A 224 1.23 -55.53 -25.78
N GLY A 225 1.58 -55.07 -24.58
CA GLY A 225 2.52 -55.76 -23.70
C GLY A 225 2.42 -55.28 -22.25
N SER A 226 1.80 -56.10 -21.41
CA SER A 226 1.72 -55.95 -19.96
C SER A 226 3.05 -56.33 -19.32
N GLY A 227 3.54 -55.56 -18.35
CA GLY A 227 4.74 -55.87 -17.59
C GLY A 227 4.85 -55.02 -16.33
N SER A 228 4.47 -55.61 -15.21
CA SER A 228 4.67 -55.11 -13.84
C SER A 228 6.13 -55.22 -13.41
N GLY A 229 6.69 -54.13 -12.87
CA GLY A 229 8.02 -54.10 -12.26
C GLY A 229 8.14 -52.91 -11.31
N SER A 230 8.19 -53.20 -10.02
CA SER A 230 8.39 -52.24 -8.94
C SER A 230 9.88 -51.91 -8.79
N SER A 231 10.24 -50.63 -8.80
CA SER A 231 11.49 -50.17 -8.21
C SER A 231 11.38 -48.72 -7.75
N SER A 232 11.53 -48.56 -6.43
CA SER A 232 11.69 -47.31 -5.71
C SER A 232 12.92 -46.54 -6.19
N GLY A 233 12.73 -45.31 -6.64
CA GLY A 233 13.79 -44.35 -6.94
C GLY A 233 13.34 -42.96 -6.52
N SER A 234 13.76 -42.54 -5.33
CA SER A 234 13.59 -41.20 -4.82
C SER A 234 14.48 -40.25 -5.62
N SER A 235 13.87 -39.34 -6.39
CA SER A 235 14.55 -38.16 -6.92
C SER A 235 13.64 -36.95 -6.77
N SER A 236 14.03 -36.10 -5.84
CA SER A 236 13.58 -34.72 -5.66
C SER A 236 13.78 -33.93 -6.95
N GLY A 237 12.75 -33.86 -7.77
CA GLY A 237 12.63 -32.94 -8.89
C GLY A 237 11.77 -31.75 -8.48
N SER A 238 12.41 -30.59 -8.32
CA SER A 238 11.77 -29.31 -8.10
C SER A 238 10.70 -29.07 -9.17
N SER A 239 9.43 -29.11 -8.77
CA SER A 239 8.31 -28.71 -9.62
C SER A 239 8.38 -27.20 -9.85
N SER A 240 8.98 -26.81 -10.96
CA SER A 240 8.73 -25.50 -11.57
C SER A 240 7.26 -25.47 -11.98
N THR A 241 6.43 -24.86 -11.14
CA THR A 241 5.08 -24.41 -11.49
C THR A 241 5.18 -23.65 -12.82
N GLY A 242 4.66 -24.25 -13.88
CA GLY A 242 4.54 -23.63 -15.19
C GLY A 242 3.68 -22.38 -15.07
N ASN A 243 4.32 -21.23 -15.21
CA ASN A 243 3.70 -19.94 -15.36
C ASN A 243 2.97 -19.93 -16.71
N THR A 244 1.64 -20.09 -16.72
CA THR A 244 0.82 -19.86 -17.91
C THR A 244 0.94 -18.38 -18.28
N GLY A 245 1.84 -18.08 -19.22
CA GLY A 245 2.10 -16.72 -19.69
C GLY A 245 0.84 -16.13 -20.32
N GLY A 246 0.43 -14.96 -19.83
CA GLY A 246 -0.60 -14.16 -20.47
C GLY A 246 -0.21 -13.90 -21.92
N SER A 247 -1.03 -14.35 -22.86
CA SER A 247 -0.81 -14.13 -24.29
C SER A 247 -1.45 -12.79 -24.68
N SER A 248 -0.68 -11.86 -25.21
CA SER A 248 -1.16 -10.59 -25.75
C SER A 248 -0.62 -10.40 -27.16
N THR A 249 -1.44 -9.91 -28.08
CA THR A 249 -0.99 -9.54 -29.43
C THR A 249 -0.28 -8.18 -29.41
N GLY A 250 0.32 -7.79 -30.54
CA GLY A 250 0.96 -6.46 -30.68
C GLY A 250 0.05 -5.31 -30.22
N GLY A 251 0.65 -4.24 -29.68
CA GLY A 251 -0.07 -3.03 -29.28
C GLY A 251 -0.55 -2.99 -27.82
N VAL A 252 -0.17 -3.92 -26.95
CA VAL A 252 -0.54 -3.89 -25.52
C VAL A 252 0.64 -3.50 -24.63
N THR A 253 0.45 -2.52 -23.75
CA THR A 253 1.40 -2.18 -22.68
C THR A 253 0.75 -2.40 -21.31
N ALA A 254 1.05 -3.52 -20.65
CA ALA A 254 0.59 -3.77 -19.29
C ALA A 254 1.22 -2.75 -18.32
N THR A 255 0.38 -1.96 -17.64
CA THR A 255 0.83 -0.95 -16.68
C THR A 255 0.78 -1.50 -15.26
N SER A 256 -0.21 -2.34 -14.97
CA SER A 256 -0.25 -3.20 -13.78
C SER A 256 -1.20 -4.38 -13.99
N SER A 257 -0.67 -5.59 -14.08
CA SER A 257 -1.47 -6.82 -13.95
C SER A 257 -1.55 -7.14 -12.47
N GLY A 258 -2.75 -7.21 -11.90
CA GLY A 258 -2.92 -7.38 -10.47
C GLY A 258 -2.30 -8.68 -9.95
N SER A 259 -1.10 -8.57 -9.39
CA SER A 259 -0.59 -9.36 -8.27
C SER A 259 0.15 -8.49 -7.25
N SER A 260 0.21 -7.16 -7.46
CA SER A 260 1.02 -6.23 -6.67
C SER A 260 0.23 -5.38 -5.67
N THR A 261 -1.08 -5.17 -5.88
CA THR A 261 -1.91 -4.26 -5.07
C THR A 261 -2.33 -4.83 -3.69
N PRO A 262 -2.55 -6.15 -3.51
CA PRO A 262 -2.72 -6.76 -2.19
C PRO A 262 -1.40 -6.74 -1.43
N SER A 263 -0.29 -7.07 -2.09
CA SER A 263 1.03 -7.22 -1.48
C SER A 263 1.55 -5.91 -0.88
N ILE A 264 1.41 -4.78 -1.59
CA ILE A 264 1.85 -3.46 -1.09
C ILE A 264 0.96 -2.99 0.07
N LEU A 265 -0.36 -3.22 0.01
CA LEU A 265 -1.27 -2.90 1.11
C LEU A 265 -1.01 -3.76 2.34
N ILE A 266 -0.78 -5.06 2.17
CA ILE A 266 -0.38 -5.99 3.24
C ILE A 266 0.98 -5.59 3.81
N ALA A 267 1.94 -5.18 2.98
CA ALA A 267 3.23 -4.68 3.45
C ALA A 267 3.08 -3.42 4.31
N HIS A 268 2.29 -2.44 3.88
CA HIS A 268 1.95 -1.28 4.71
C HIS A 268 1.32 -1.70 6.05
N ALA A 269 0.30 -2.55 6.00
CA ALA A 269 -0.43 -2.99 7.18
C ALA A 269 0.47 -3.76 8.16
N THR A 270 1.33 -4.66 7.67
CA THR A 270 2.24 -5.46 8.50
C THR A 270 3.33 -4.61 9.12
N ILE A 271 4.02 -3.78 8.33
CA ILE A 271 5.07 -2.88 8.82
C ILE A 271 4.50 -1.91 9.87
N MET A 272 3.38 -1.24 9.57
CA MET A 272 2.81 -0.25 10.49
C MET A 272 2.25 -0.90 11.77
N SER A 273 1.66 -2.10 11.67
CA SER A 273 1.20 -2.84 12.85
C SER A 273 2.38 -3.27 13.72
N LEU A 274 3.44 -3.83 13.13
CA LEU A 274 4.65 -4.22 13.85
C LEU A 274 5.27 -3.02 14.58
N VAL A 275 5.42 -1.89 13.87
CA VAL A 275 6.04 -0.68 14.41
C VAL A 275 5.21 -0.09 15.55
N MET A 276 3.91 0.11 15.36
CA MET A 276 3.06 0.81 16.33
C MET A 276 2.65 -0.05 17.52
N VAL A 277 2.38 -1.35 17.30
CA VAL A 277 1.86 -2.24 18.35
C VAL A 277 2.99 -2.89 19.14
N LEU A 278 4.13 -3.18 18.51
CA LEU A 278 5.23 -3.90 19.16
C LEU A 278 6.46 -3.01 19.38
N LEU A 279 7.05 -2.48 18.31
CA LEU A 279 8.38 -1.87 18.41
C LEU A 279 8.41 -0.60 19.26
N TYR A 280 7.47 0.32 19.08
CA TYR A 280 7.41 1.56 19.87
C TYR A 280 7.16 1.32 21.36
N PRO A 281 6.14 0.52 21.78
CA PRO A 281 5.94 0.17 23.18
C PRO A 281 7.15 -0.52 23.81
N LEU A 282 7.76 -1.49 23.10
CA LEU A 282 8.95 -2.20 23.57
C LEU A 282 10.12 -1.23 23.76
N GLY A 283 10.38 -0.36 22.79
CA GLY A 283 11.41 0.66 22.88
C GLY A 283 11.21 1.62 24.05
N ALA A 284 9.97 1.97 24.37
CA ALA A 284 9.62 2.82 25.52
C ALA A 284 9.78 2.11 26.88
N ALA A 285 9.79 0.77 26.90
CA ALA A 285 10.04 -0.06 28.08
C ALA A 285 11.54 -0.30 28.35
N LEU A 286 12.41 -0.23 27.34
CA LEU A 286 13.86 -0.47 27.50
C LEU A 286 14.52 0.46 28.53
N MET A 287 14.17 1.75 28.55
CA MET A 287 14.76 2.70 29.52
C MET A 287 14.44 2.34 30.98
N PRO A 288 13.16 2.11 31.37
CA PRO A 288 12.82 1.63 32.71
C PRO A 288 13.46 0.29 33.11
N LEU A 289 13.62 -0.64 32.16
CA LEU A 289 14.07 -2.00 32.45
C LEU A 289 15.60 -2.12 32.50
N LEU A 290 16.29 -1.55 31.49
CA LEU A 290 17.73 -1.74 31.29
C LEU A 290 18.55 -0.50 31.69
N GLY A 291 17.95 0.69 31.74
CA GLY A 291 18.66 1.94 32.04
C GLY A 291 19.70 2.36 31.00
N ASN A 292 19.76 1.70 29.85
CA ASN A 292 20.73 1.99 28.79
C ASN A 292 20.11 2.87 27.69
N TRP A 293 20.55 4.13 27.63
CA TRP A 293 20.08 5.11 26.66
C TRP A 293 20.44 4.74 25.21
N LEU A 294 21.58 4.08 25.00
CA LEU A 294 22.03 3.68 23.66
C LEU A 294 21.10 2.60 23.11
N ALA A 295 20.78 1.59 23.92
CA ALA A 295 19.85 0.53 23.53
C ALA A 295 18.45 1.10 23.19
N HIS A 296 17.95 2.04 24.00
CA HIS A 296 16.70 2.75 23.72
C HIS A 296 16.79 3.57 22.42
N GLY A 297 17.86 4.36 22.25
CA GLY A 297 18.05 5.22 21.09
C GLY A 297 18.16 4.44 19.78
N VAL A 298 18.95 3.37 19.75
CA VAL A 298 19.13 2.51 18.56
C VAL A 298 17.82 1.83 18.19
N TRP A 299 17.14 1.22 19.15
CA TRP A 299 15.86 0.55 18.90
C TRP A 299 14.79 1.52 18.38
N GLN A 300 14.70 2.71 19.00
CA GLN A 300 13.78 3.76 18.56
C GLN A 300 14.16 4.31 17.17
N GLY A 301 15.46 4.39 16.85
CA GLY A 301 15.95 4.79 15.54
C GLY A 301 15.54 3.81 14.43
N VAL A 302 15.70 2.50 14.65
CA VAL A 302 15.24 1.47 13.70
C VAL A 302 13.72 1.53 13.52
N SER A 303 12.98 1.65 14.62
CA SER A 303 11.51 1.76 14.60
C SER A 303 11.05 3.00 13.83
N TYR A 304 11.76 4.12 13.99
CA TYR A 304 11.50 5.38 13.30
C TYR A 304 11.69 5.27 11.79
N LEU A 305 12.76 4.62 11.33
CA LEU A 305 12.99 4.40 9.90
C LEU A 305 11.92 3.48 9.29
N LEU A 306 11.57 2.40 9.98
CA LEU A 306 10.50 1.49 9.55
C LEU A 306 9.13 2.18 9.49
N MET A 307 8.84 3.09 10.43
CA MET A 307 7.62 3.90 10.40
C MET A 307 7.53 4.74 9.12
N TRP A 308 8.60 5.46 8.77
CA TRP A 308 8.62 6.28 7.56
C TRP A 308 8.54 5.45 6.28
N ALA A 309 9.19 4.28 6.25
CA ALA A 309 9.06 3.33 5.15
C ALA A 309 7.60 2.85 5.01
N GLY A 310 6.99 2.40 6.10
CA GLY A 310 5.59 1.99 6.13
C GLY A 310 4.63 3.13 5.72
N PHE A 311 4.87 4.36 6.18
CA PHE A 311 4.09 5.54 5.81
C PHE A 311 4.22 5.86 4.32
N ALA A 312 5.44 5.84 3.76
CA ALA A 312 5.67 6.08 2.34
C ALA A 312 4.90 5.06 1.47
N VAL A 313 4.96 3.78 1.82
CA VAL A 313 4.19 2.71 1.16
C VAL A 313 2.67 3.00 1.27
N GLY A 314 2.20 3.44 2.45
CA GLY A 314 0.80 3.81 2.66
C GLY A 314 0.33 4.98 1.80
N VAL A 315 1.17 6.01 1.63
CA VAL A 315 0.87 7.15 0.73
C VAL A 315 0.79 6.70 -0.72
N VAL A 316 1.67 5.81 -1.18
CA VAL A 316 1.61 5.25 -2.53
C VAL A 316 0.28 4.53 -2.76
N VAL A 317 -0.12 3.65 -1.82
CA VAL A 317 -1.39 2.93 -1.90
C VAL A 317 -2.58 3.89 -1.86
N ALA A 318 -2.55 4.90 -0.99
CA ALA A 318 -3.62 5.88 -0.88
C ALA A 318 -3.76 6.75 -2.14
N ARG A 319 -2.65 7.09 -2.82
CA ARG A 319 -2.68 7.80 -4.11
C ARG A 319 -3.24 6.91 -5.22
N GLN A 320 -2.76 5.67 -5.33
CA GLN A 320 -3.23 4.72 -6.34
C GLN A 320 -4.73 4.44 -6.24
N ARG A 321 -5.29 4.47 -5.03
CA ARG A 321 -6.71 4.20 -4.76
C ARG A 321 -7.54 5.47 -4.53
N ASN A 322 -6.99 6.67 -4.74
CA ASN A 322 -7.64 7.96 -4.42
C ASN A 322 -8.31 8.00 -3.03
N LEU A 323 -7.65 7.39 -2.04
CA LEU A 323 -8.13 7.32 -0.65
C LEU A 323 -7.54 8.43 0.24
N LEU A 324 -6.68 9.30 -0.31
CA LEU A 324 -6.06 10.38 0.45
C LEU A 324 -7.11 11.38 0.94
N PHE A 325 -7.43 11.30 2.23
CA PHE A 325 -8.28 12.27 2.93
C PHE A 325 -9.74 12.34 2.45
N VAL A 326 -10.21 11.36 1.69
CA VAL A 326 -11.55 11.34 1.08
C VAL A 326 -12.39 10.18 1.63
N GLY A 327 -13.71 10.41 1.75
CA GLY A 327 -14.71 9.36 1.98
C GLY A 327 -14.48 8.52 3.25
N PRO A 328 -14.77 7.20 3.22
CA PRO A 328 -14.62 6.31 4.38
C PRO A 328 -13.17 6.11 4.84
N ALA A 329 -12.18 6.45 4.00
CA ALA A 329 -10.76 6.38 4.33
C ALA A 329 -10.25 7.56 5.16
N ARG A 330 -10.99 8.68 5.18
CA ARG A 330 -10.57 9.95 5.77
C ARG A 330 -10.03 9.80 7.19
N ASN A 331 -10.69 9.00 8.03
CA ASN A 331 -10.28 8.85 9.43
C ASN A 331 -8.89 8.19 9.55
N HIS A 332 -8.65 7.09 8.82
CA HIS A 332 -7.36 6.40 8.87
C HIS A 332 -6.23 7.24 8.25
N THR A 333 -6.48 7.89 7.11
CA THR A 333 -5.44 8.65 6.40
C THR A 333 -5.11 9.97 7.09
N VAL A 334 -6.11 10.69 7.63
CA VAL A 334 -5.89 11.94 8.38
C VAL A 334 -5.17 11.64 9.69
N ILE A 335 -5.72 10.74 10.51
CA ILE A 335 -5.14 10.43 11.83
C ILE A 335 -3.73 9.84 11.65
N GLY A 336 -3.55 8.90 10.71
CA GLY A 336 -2.24 8.33 10.41
C GLY A 336 -1.19 9.37 10.02
N THR A 337 -1.55 10.30 9.12
CA THR A 337 -0.65 11.37 8.70
C THR A 337 -0.27 12.30 9.85
N VAL A 338 -1.25 12.71 10.66
CA VAL A 338 -1.02 13.57 11.83
C VAL A 338 -0.13 12.87 12.84
N VAL A 339 -0.39 11.60 13.15
CA VAL A 339 0.41 10.82 14.11
C VAL A 339 1.85 10.65 13.63
N VAL A 340 2.08 10.30 12.35
CA VAL A 340 3.44 10.14 11.80
C VAL A 340 4.19 11.47 11.81
N ALA A 341 3.55 12.57 11.38
CA ALA A 341 4.17 13.90 11.42
C ALA A 341 4.53 14.31 12.86
N ALA A 342 3.62 14.10 13.82
CA ALA A 342 3.84 14.36 15.24
C ALA A 342 4.94 13.47 15.85
N MET A 343 5.05 12.22 15.41
CA MET A 343 6.12 11.29 15.78
C MET A 343 7.47 11.73 15.20
N GLY A 344 7.48 12.44 14.08
CA GLY A 344 8.66 13.11 13.51
C GLY A 344 9.39 14.04 14.49
N ILE A 345 8.67 14.59 15.47
CA ILE A 345 9.21 15.53 16.47
C ILE A 345 9.89 14.77 17.64
N GLN A 346 9.60 13.48 17.83
CA GLN A 346 10.09 12.70 18.96
C GLN A 346 11.62 12.59 19.05
N PRO A 347 12.39 12.34 17.96
CA PRO A 347 13.84 12.28 18.03
C PRO A 347 14.47 13.57 18.54
N LEU A 348 13.95 14.73 18.12
CA LEU A 348 14.41 16.04 18.59
C LEU A 348 14.13 16.21 20.10
N LEU A 349 12.91 15.92 20.54
CA LEU A 349 12.57 15.98 21.97
C LEU A 349 13.38 14.99 22.80
N GLY A 350 13.66 13.80 22.26
CA GLY A 350 14.49 12.78 22.90
C GLY A 350 15.94 13.22 23.05
N PHE A 351 16.52 13.85 22.02
CA PHE A 351 17.86 14.43 22.08
C PHE A 351 17.96 15.57 23.11
N LEU A 352 16.99 16.50 23.08
CA LEU A 352 16.94 17.61 24.05
C LEU A 352 16.77 17.11 25.48
N HIS A 353 15.90 16.11 25.68
CA HIS A 353 15.74 15.43 26.95
C HIS A 353 17.05 14.77 27.40
N HIS A 354 17.72 14.01 26.53
CA HIS A 354 18.97 13.34 26.88
C HIS A 354 20.07 14.36 27.25
N ARG A 355 20.24 15.42 26.46
CA ARG A 355 21.20 16.50 26.73
C ARG A 355 20.92 17.21 28.06
N HIS A 356 19.65 17.49 28.35
CA HIS A 356 19.25 18.07 29.64
C HIS A 356 19.55 17.11 30.81
N PHE A 357 19.20 15.83 30.66
CA PHE A 357 19.39 14.84 31.72
C PHE A 357 20.87 14.61 32.03
N VAL A 358 21.75 14.53 31.01
CA VAL A 358 23.20 14.39 31.21
C VAL A 358 23.79 15.61 31.92
N ARG A 359 23.33 16.83 31.60
CA ARG A 359 23.82 18.07 32.23
C ARG A 359 23.30 18.27 33.65
N ASN A 360 22.02 18.03 33.88
CA ASN A 360 21.34 18.44 35.10
C ASN A 360 21.05 17.27 36.06
N GLN A 361 21.31 16.03 35.65
CA GLN A 361 21.05 14.78 36.38
C GLN A 361 19.62 14.68 36.94
N SER A 362 18.68 15.40 36.32
CA SER A 362 17.29 15.56 36.75
C SER A 362 16.37 15.68 35.53
N ARG A 363 15.08 15.36 35.73
CA ARG A 363 14.05 15.49 34.70
C ARG A 363 13.59 16.95 34.63
N GLY A 364 13.64 17.53 33.44
CA GLY A 364 13.12 18.86 33.16
C GLY A 364 11.73 18.81 32.51
N LEU A 365 11.18 19.98 32.17
CA LEU A 365 9.92 20.10 31.42
C LEU A 365 9.95 19.29 30.12
N VAL A 366 11.05 19.38 29.37
CA VAL A 366 11.26 18.66 28.10
C VAL A 366 11.17 17.14 28.29
N SER A 367 11.62 16.61 29.43
CA SER A 367 11.46 15.19 29.76
C SER A 367 10.00 14.77 29.82
N TYR A 368 9.16 15.56 30.51
CA TYR A 368 7.74 15.26 30.64
C TYR A 368 7.00 15.38 29.32
N VAL A 369 7.30 16.42 28.53
CA VAL A 369 6.74 16.62 27.19
C VAL A 369 7.08 15.42 26.32
N HIS A 370 8.36 15.03 26.20
CA HIS A 370 8.78 13.88 25.41
C HIS A 370 8.04 12.58 25.80
N ILE A 371 7.95 12.30 27.11
CA ILE A 371 7.33 11.07 27.63
C ILE A 371 5.82 11.04 27.38
N TRP A 372 5.08 12.08 27.74
CA TRP A 372 3.63 12.11 27.61
C TRP A 372 3.18 12.25 26.15
N TRP A 373 3.90 13.06 25.36
CA TRP A 373 3.70 13.15 23.92
C TRP A 373 3.85 11.79 23.25
N GLY A 374 4.88 11.02 23.62
CA GLY A 374 5.12 9.70 23.03
C GLY A 374 4.02 8.70 23.36
N ARG A 375 3.55 8.71 24.61
CA ARG A 375 2.46 7.83 25.06
C ARG A 375 1.15 8.12 24.33
N LEU A 376 0.79 9.38 24.18
CA LEU A 376 -0.40 9.81 23.45
C LEU A 376 -0.34 9.30 22.00
N LEU A 377 0.79 9.51 21.31
CA LEU A 377 0.95 9.13 19.91
C LEU A 377 0.94 7.61 19.69
N ILE A 378 1.48 6.82 20.62
CA ILE A 378 1.40 5.35 20.55
C ILE A 378 -0.07 4.90 20.60
N ILE A 379 -0.88 5.45 21.52
CA ILE A 379 -2.30 5.10 21.65
C ILE A 379 -3.06 5.47 20.37
N LEU A 380 -2.86 6.69 19.87
CA LEU A 380 -3.48 7.14 18.62
C LEU A 380 -3.03 6.29 17.41
N GLY A 381 -1.76 5.87 17.37
CA GLY A 381 -1.22 4.98 16.34
C GLY A 381 -1.87 3.60 16.34
N ILE A 382 -2.11 3.00 17.51
CA ILE A 382 -2.80 1.71 17.65
C ILE A 382 -4.26 1.83 17.22
N VAL A 383 -4.97 2.87 17.67
CA VAL A 383 -6.35 3.13 17.22
C VAL A 383 -6.41 3.32 15.70
N ASN A 384 -5.46 4.06 15.14
CA ASN A 384 -5.36 4.27 13.70
C ASN A 384 -5.09 2.97 12.93
N GLY A 385 -4.30 2.05 13.49
CA GLY A 385 -4.09 0.71 12.93
C GLY A 385 -5.39 -0.10 12.84
N GLY A 386 -6.21 -0.05 13.90
CA GLY A 386 -7.56 -0.64 13.90
C GLY A 386 -8.49 -0.03 12.84
N LEU A 387 -8.45 1.30 12.67
CA LEU A 387 -9.18 1.97 11.59
C LEU A 387 -8.69 1.55 10.20
N GLY A 388 -7.39 1.29 10.03
CA GLY A 388 -6.82 0.76 8.79
C GLY A 388 -7.34 -0.64 8.45
N LEU A 389 -7.43 -1.53 9.43
CA LEU A 389 -8.02 -2.86 9.26
C LEU A 389 -9.52 -2.81 8.93
N LYS A 390 -10.25 -1.83 9.47
CA LYS A 390 -11.65 -1.59 9.12
C LYS A 390 -11.77 -1.07 7.68
N LEU A 391 -10.90 -0.15 7.27
CA LEU A 391 -10.87 0.41 5.92
C LEU A 391 -10.52 -0.65 4.86
N ALA A 392 -9.60 -1.55 5.16
CA ALA A 392 -9.19 -2.63 4.27
C ALA A 392 -10.20 -3.80 4.20
N ASP A 393 -11.33 -3.68 4.91
CA ASP A 393 -12.28 -4.75 5.19
C ASP A 393 -11.62 -6.11 5.51
N ALA A 394 -10.63 -6.07 6.39
CA ALA A 394 -9.87 -7.26 6.75
C ALA A 394 -10.77 -8.38 7.32
N PRO A 395 -10.40 -9.66 7.13
CA PRO A 395 -11.19 -10.77 7.68
C PRO A 395 -11.34 -10.63 9.20
N ARG A 396 -12.47 -11.13 9.74
CA ARG A 396 -12.77 -11.05 11.18
C ARG A 396 -11.62 -11.60 12.04
N SER A 397 -10.95 -12.64 11.59
CA SER A 397 -9.78 -13.23 12.26
C SER A 397 -8.61 -12.24 12.39
N ALA A 398 -8.30 -11.45 11.36
CA ALA A 398 -7.24 -10.44 11.41
C ALA A 398 -7.59 -9.27 12.33
N LYS A 399 -8.86 -8.81 12.30
CA LYS A 399 -9.38 -7.78 13.22
C LYS A 399 -9.25 -8.25 14.67
N ILE A 400 -9.68 -9.47 14.98
CA ILE A 400 -9.57 -10.07 16.32
C ILE A 400 -8.09 -10.26 16.73
N GLY A 401 -7.26 -10.83 15.85
CA GLY A 401 -5.85 -11.07 16.12
C GLY A 401 -5.09 -9.80 16.44
N TYR A 402 -5.33 -8.73 15.69
CA TYR A 402 -4.75 -7.40 15.97
C TYR A 402 -5.18 -6.87 17.34
N SER A 403 -6.47 -6.91 17.66
CA SER A 403 -6.99 -6.42 18.93
C SER A 403 -6.42 -7.18 20.13
N VAL A 404 -6.33 -8.51 20.05
CA VAL A 404 -5.75 -9.35 21.10
C VAL A 404 -4.26 -9.04 21.26
N ALA A 405 -3.49 -8.99 20.17
CA ALA A 405 -2.07 -8.67 20.22
C ALA A 405 -1.81 -7.28 20.83
N ALA A 406 -2.60 -6.27 20.42
CA ALA A 406 -2.50 -4.91 20.97
C ALA A 406 -2.82 -4.86 22.46
N ALA A 407 -3.85 -5.57 22.92
CA ALA A 407 -4.20 -5.64 24.34
C ALA A 407 -3.10 -6.33 25.17
N VAL A 408 -2.61 -7.48 24.72
CA VAL A 408 -1.55 -8.23 25.41
C VAL A 408 -0.27 -7.40 25.51
N LEU A 409 0.16 -6.78 24.41
CA LEU A 409 1.38 -5.96 24.40
C LEU A 409 1.23 -4.68 25.21
N PHE A 410 0.04 -4.07 25.23
CA PHE A 410 -0.25 -2.94 26.10
C PHE A 410 -0.15 -3.33 27.59
N LEU A 411 -0.73 -4.46 27.98
CA LEU A 411 -0.63 -4.97 29.35
C LEU A 411 0.82 -5.31 29.72
N ALA A 412 1.58 -5.92 28.81
CA ALA A 412 3.00 -6.18 29.01
C ALA A 412 3.81 -4.89 29.18
N TYR A 413 3.52 -3.84 28.38
CA TYR A 413 4.15 -2.52 28.51
C TYR A 413 3.86 -1.88 29.87
N VAL A 414 2.60 -1.93 30.34
CA VAL A 414 2.22 -1.41 31.66
C VAL A 414 2.89 -2.23 32.77
N GLY A 415 2.89 -3.55 32.67
CA GLY A 415 3.56 -4.44 33.63
C GLY A 415 5.07 -4.16 33.72
N ALA A 416 5.75 -4.04 32.57
CA ALA A 416 7.17 -3.67 32.51
C ALA A 416 7.46 -2.32 33.18
N LYS A 417 6.55 -1.34 33.05
CA LYS A 417 6.68 -0.05 33.74
C LYS A 417 6.53 -0.20 35.24
N VAL A 418 5.51 -0.92 35.71
CA VAL A 418 5.25 -1.14 37.14
C VAL A 418 6.45 -1.86 37.78
N VAL A 419 6.89 -2.97 37.19
CA VAL A 419 8.07 -3.73 37.64
C VAL A 419 9.32 -2.87 37.61
N GLY A 420 9.56 -2.13 36.53
CA GLY A 420 10.69 -1.21 36.44
C GLY A 420 10.69 -0.18 37.58
N THR A 421 9.54 0.43 37.88
CA THR A 421 9.42 1.40 38.98
C THR A 421 9.60 0.77 40.36
N CYS A 422 9.03 -0.42 40.60
CA CYS A 422 9.13 -1.12 41.88
C CYS A 422 10.54 -1.68 42.14
N CYS A 423 11.16 -2.32 41.14
CA CYS A 423 12.50 -2.89 41.26
C CYS A 423 13.59 -1.80 41.37
N LEU A 424 13.43 -0.66 40.69
CA LEU A 424 14.34 0.48 40.85
C LEU A 424 14.18 1.17 42.22
N ALA A 425 12.98 1.17 42.79
CA ALA A 425 12.74 1.67 44.14
C ALA A 425 13.45 0.79 45.19
N GLY A 426 13.28 -0.55 45.12
CA GLY A 426 13.94 -1.47 46.05
C GLY A 426 15.47 -1.46 45.96
N ARG A 427 16.05 -1.25 44.77
CA ARG A 427 17.53 -1.09 44.61
C ARG A 427 18.06 0.22 45.21
N ARG A 428 17.25 1.28 45.24
CA ARG A 428 17.62 2.57 45.88
C ARG A 428 17.56 2.48 47.39
N GLU A 429 16.58 1.74 47.93
CA GLU A 429 16.46 1.47 49.36
C GLU A 429 17.64 0.63 49.86
N LYS A 430 17.97 -0.46 49.16
CA LYS A 430 19.14 -1.30 49.48
C LYS A 430 20.48 -0.55 49.40
N LYS A 431 20.61 0.49 48.56
CA LYS A 431 21.79 1.38 48.52
C LYS A 431 21.83 2.41 49.65
N ARG A 432 20.68 2.79 50.23
CA ARG A 432 20.60 3.69 51.39
C ARG A 432 20.95 2.95 52.69
N ASP A 433 20.60 1.67 52.77
CA ASP A 433 20.97 0.83 53.93
C ASP A 433 22.47 0.45 53.95
N LEU A 434 23.15 0.55 52.80
CA LEU A 434 24.56 0.16 52.62
C LEU A 434 25.58 1.31 52.71
N GLY A 435 25.26 2.47 53.29
CA GLY A 435 26.33 3.41 53.71
C GLY A 435 25.92 4.64 54.51
N PRO A 436 26.82 5.23 55.34
CA PRO A 436 28.19 4.83 55.66
C PRO A 436 28.40 4.51 57.16
N GLN A 437 28.56 3.22 57.52
CA GLN A 437 29.19 2.84 58.79
C GLN A 437 30.72 2.78 58.62
N PHE A 438 31.40 3.93 58.57
CA PHE A 438 32.83 4.05 58.92
C PHE A 438 33.22 5.53 58.91
N ARG A 439 32.82 6.28 59.95
CA ARG A 439 33.63 7.40 60.46
C ARG A 439 33.22 7.77 61.88
N GLY A 440 33.69 6.98 62.83
CA GLY A 440 33.55 7.28 64.25
C GLY A 440 34.44 6.36 65.07
N ASN A 441 35.73 6.67 65.17
CA ASN A 441 36.41 6.56 66.46
C ASN A 441 37.73 7.34 66.44
N GLY A 442 37.90 8.21 67.43
CA GLY A 442 39.19 8.83 67.73
C GLY A 442 40.05 7.90 68.58
N GLY A 443 41.37 8.17 68.60
CA GLY A 443 42.24 7.64 69.65
C GLY A 443 43.67 7.30 69.22
N GLN A 444 44.60 8.15 69.68
CA GLN A 444 45.95 7.82 70.16
C GLN A 444 47.13 7.60 69.19
N ARG A 445 48.02 8.61 69.23
CA ARG A 445 49.46 8.53 69.58
C ARG A 445 50.36 7.52 68.83
N ARG A 446 51.30 8.01 68.03
CA ARG A 446 52.72 8.24 68.43
C ARG A 446 53.56 8.71 67.24
N SER A 447 54.38 9.72 67.51
CA SER A 447 55.52 10.18 66.72
C SER A 447 56.56 9.07 66.50
N HIS A 448 57.20 9.03 65.34
CA HIS A 448 58.67 8.90 65.21
C HIS A 448 59.11 9.20 63.76
N SER A 449 60.05 10.14 63.65
CA SER A 449 60.89 10.45 62.48
C SER A 449 61.98 9.39 62.28
N ILE A 450 62.48 9.24 61.04
CA ILE A 450 63.85 8.84 60.59
C ILE A 450 63.70 8.56 59.07
N SER A 451 64.11 9.42 58.14
CA SER A 451 65.46 9.74 57.63
C SER A 451 66.15 8.59 56.89
N GLY A 452 66.41 8.82 55.60
CA GLY A 452 67.65 8.36 54.94
C GLY A 452 67.56 7.16 54.00
N PRO A 453 68.53 7.02 53.08
CA PRO A 453 68.24 6.95 51.64
C PRO A 453 68.91 5.74 50.95
N ALA A 454 68.86 5.76 49.61
CA ALA A 454 69.97 5.41 48.70
C ALA A 454 69.79 4.17 47.80
N ASP A 455 69.85 4.49 46.49
CA ASP A 455 70.70 3.88 45.46
C ASP A 455 70.20 2.81 44.46
N GLY A 456 70.58 3.08 43.20
CA GLY A 456 70.70 2.16 42.05
C GLY A 456 69.51 2.19 41.08
N ILE A 457 69.44 3.05 40.06
CA ILE A 457 70.20 3.13 38.79
C ILE A 457 70.20 1.81 37.99
N GLU A 458 69.35 1.72 36.96
CA GLU A 458 69.65 1.50 35.52
C GLU A 458 68.30 1.44 34.74
N THR A 459 67.85 2.45 34.00
CA THR A 459 68.04 2.70 32.53
C THR A 459 67.99 1.42 31.68
N ALA A 460 67.18 1.25 30.62
CA ALA A 460 66.75 2.21 29.61
C ALA A 460 65.55 1.75 28.72
N ASN A 461 64.97 2.76 28.07
CA ASN A 461 64.26 2.81 26.77
C ASN A 461 62.78 2.39 26.70
N THR A 462 61.79 3.32 26.65
CA THR A 462 61.45 4.43 25.72
C THR A 462 60.44 4.01 24.65
N PHE A 463 59.16 4.39 24.83
CA PHE A 463 58.39 5.17 23.83
C PHE A 463 57.15 5.85 24.45
N GLN A 464 57.02 7.16 24.21
CA GLN A 464 55.92 8.08 24.56
C GLN A 464 54.65 7.81 23.72
N GLY A 465 53.43 8.21 24.09
CA GLY A 465 53.00 9.10 25.16
C GLY A 465 51.47 9.34 25.21
N HIS A 466 51.11 10.24 26.14
CA HIS A 466 49.80 10.85 26.47
C HIS A 466 48.73 9.95 27.10
N GLY A 467 48.17 10.23 28.29
CA GLY A 467 48.24 11.39 29.17
C GLY A 467 46.99 11.38 30.05
N GLN A 468 47.19 11.25 31.36
CA GLN A 468 46.22 11.01 32.44
C GLN A 468 45.15 12.14 32.53
N ASN A 469 43.89 11.86 32.86
CA ASN A 469 43.30 11.47 34.16
C ASN A 469 43.50 12.48 35.31
N GLN A 470 42.38 12.72 36.02
CA GLN A 470 42.15 13.55 37.22
C GLN A 470 41.73 15.01 36.91
N TYR A 471 40.60 15.49 37.43
CA TYR A 471 40.49 15.99 38.82
C TYR A 471 39.14 15.73 39.49
N ARG A 472 39.20 15.02 40.61
CA ARG A 472 38.26 15.09 41.74
C ARG A 472 38.68 16.27 42.62
N LYS A 473 37.83 17.28 42.79
CA LYS A 473 38.00 18.32 43.83
C LYS A 473 36.78 18.35 44.75
N GLN A 474 37.00 17.95 46.00
CA GLN A 474 36.21 18.36 47.15
C GLN A 474 36.58 19.82 47.51
N ARG A 475 35.56 20.65 47.79
CA ARG A 475 35.60 21.81 48.70
C ARG A 475 34.19 21.94 49.29
N GLN A 476 34.01 21.57 50.56
CA GLN A 476 33.99 22.46 51.74
C GLN A 476 32.85 23.50 51.71
N GLN A 477 31.84 23.25 52.55
CA GLN A 477 30.94 24.27 53.10
C GLN A 477 31.74 25.39 53.78
N PRO A 478 31.19 26.61 53.82
CA PRO A 478 31.32 27.47 54.98
C PRO A 478 29.99 27.54 55.73
N SER A 479 30.06 27.29 57.05
CA SER A 479 29.07 27.74 58.02
C SER A 479 29.62 28.98 58.72
N ARG A 480 28.85 30.09 58.67
CA ARG A 480 28.69 31.16 59.69
C ARG A 480 28.34 32.50 59.02
N GLY A 481 27.35 33.20 59.59
CA GLY A 481 27.10 34.61 59.30
C GLY A 481 25.68 35.06 59.61
N ASN A 482 25.34 35.15 60.90
CA ASN A 482 24.10 35.72 61.41
C ASN A 482 24.09 37.25 61.21
N SER A 483 23.05 37.85 60.64
CA SER A 483 22.71 39.28 60.87
C SER A 483 21.25 39.60 60.54
N ARG A 484 20.46 39.66 61.63
CA ARG A 484 19.51 40.71 62.04
C ARG A 484 18.57 41.41 61.04
N ARG A 485 17.32 41.49 61.52
CA ARG A 485 16.27 42.54 61.35
C ARG A 485 15.64 42.61 59.96
N SER A 486 14.34 42.79 59.77
CA SER A 486 13.32 43.43 60.61
C SER A 486 11.91 43.01 60.17
N SER A 487 11.03 42.82 61.15
CA SER A 487 9.58 43.15 61.16
C SER A 487 8.84 43.40 59.84
N HIS A 488 7.79 42.61 59.57
CA HIS A 488 6.43 43.10 59.81
C HIS A 488 5.37 41.99 59.86
N THR A 489 4.58 42.12 60.91
CA THR A 489 3.29 41.54 61.26
C THR A 489 2.16 41.86 60.26
N GLN A 490 1.31 40.87 59.98
CA GLN A 490 -0.18 40.86 60.04
C GLN A 490 -0.69 39.79 59.05
N SER A 491 -1.32 38.69 59.48
CA SER A 491 -2.63 38.52 60.16
C SER A 491 -3.82 38.64 59.20
N GLY A 492 -4.70 37.62 59.25
CA GLY A 492 -6.09 37.63 58.75
C GLY A 492 -6.30 36.79 57.49
N SER A 493 -6.82 35.55 57.60
CA SER A 493 -8.25 35.16 57.62
C SER A 493 -8.82 34.96 56.20
N ASN A 494 -9.01 33.73 55.72
CA ASN A 494 -10.17 32.81 55.85
C ASN A 494 -11.42 33.19 55.02
N TYR A 495 -12.12 32.13 54.57
CA TYR A 495 -13.35 31.97 53.76
C TYR A 495 -13.11 31.61 52.29
N SER A 496 -13.30 30.37 51.81
CA SER A 496 -14.41 29.39 51.85
C SER A 496 -15.43 29.52 50.70
N SER A 497 -15.66 28.37 50.06
CA SER A 497 -16.90 27.85 49.45
C SER A 497 -17.41 28.34 48.08
N SER A 498 -17.29 27.42 47.10
CA SER A 498 -18.39 26.80 46.31
C SER A 498 -18.96 27.48 45.03
N PRO A 499 -19.64 26.70 44.14
CA PRO A 499 -19.41 26.68 42.69
C PRO A 499 -20.48 27.38 41.85
N MET A 500 -20.19 27.61 40.57
CA MET A 500 -21.13 28.12 39.56
C MET A 500 -21.63 27.02 38.63
N ARG A 501 -22.89 27.22 38.24
CA ARG A 501 -23.93 26.29 37.77
C ARG A 501 -24.11 26.43 36.26
N GLU A 502 -24.54 25.35 35.61
CA GLU A 502 -25.02 25.29 34.23
C GLU A 502 -26.28 26.15 34.00
N THR A 503 -26.43 26.67 32.78
CA THR A 503 -27.74 27.03 32.19
C THR A 503 -27.81 26.69 30.69
N PRO A 504 -29.02 26.38 30.16
CA PRO A 504 -29.24 25.72 28.87
C PRO A 504 -29.79 26.66 27.77
N MET A 505 -29.75 26.22 26.50
CA MET A 505 -30.37 26.90 25.34
C MET A 505 -31.38 25.95 24.64
N PRO A 506 -32.60 26.42 24.28
CA PRO A 506 -33.62 25.65 23.53
C PRO A 506 -33.80 26.23 22.08
N PRO A 507 -34.86 25.91 21.29
CA PRO A 507 -34.79 24.98 20.16
C PRO A 507 -35.22 25.57 18.78
N SER A 508 -35.28 24.66 17.79
CA SER A 508 -35.59 24.74 16.36
C SER A 508 -36.57 25.80 15.81
N SER A 509 -36.33 26.22 14.57
CA SER A 509 -37.36 26.61 13.61
C SER A 509 -37.10 26.05 12.20
N ARG A 510 -38.21 25.69 11.56
CA ARG A 510 -38.43 25.05 10.26
C ARG A 510 -38.77 26.14 9.21
N GLU A 511 -38.92 25.72 7.94
CA GLU A 511 -39.51 26.45 6.78
C GLU A 511 -38.56 27.45 6.07
N GLU A 512 -38.50 27.57 4.73
CA GLU A 512 -39.47 27.31 3.64
C GLU A 512 -38.83 26.79 2.34
N ARG A 513 -39.69 26.19 1.51
CA ARG A 513 -39.55 25.97 0.05
C ARG A 513 -39.76 27.29 -0.69
N HIS A 514 -39.02 27.52 -1.77
CA HIS A 514 -39.56 28.27 -2.92
C HIS A 514 -39.05 27.69 -4.25
N TYR A 515 -40.01 27.52 -5.15
CA TYR A 515 -39.89 27.33 -6.60
C TYR A 515 -39.29 28.57 -7.24
N ASP A 516 -38.37 28.38 -8.19
CA ASP A 516 -38.41 28.92 -9.57
C ASP A 516 -37.45 28.13 -10.46
#